data_AF-A0A944L5I8-F1
#
_entry.id   AF-A0A944L5I8-F1
#
_cell.length_a   1.000
_cell.length_b   1.000
_cell.length_c   1.000
_cell.angle_alpha   90.00
_cell.angle_beta   90.00
_cell.angle_gamma   90.00
#
_symmetry.space_group_name_H-M   'P 1'
#
loop_
_entity.id
_entity.type
_entity.pdbx_description
1 polymer ?
#
loop_
_entity_poly.entity_id
_entity_poly.type
_entity_poly.pdbx_seq_one_letter_code
_entity_poly.pdbx_strand_id
1 'polypeptide(L)' 'MQIPEQTFYQWRAKHVGPRAYRIGRHLRISRSEFNSWLSSRLET' A
#
# COMPACT_ATOMS: atom_id res chain seq x y z
N MET A 1 -7.14 11.40 6.39
CA MET A 1 -5.82 11.34 5.73
C MET A 1 -5.97 10.55 4.44
N GLN A 2 -5.92 11.22 3.28
CA GLN A 2 -6.18 10.60 1.99
C GLN A 2 -4.85 10.44 1.25
N ILE A 3 -4.40 9.21 1.06
CA ILE A 3 -3.24 8.91 0.23
C ILE A 3 -3.74 8.88 -1.22
N PRO A 4 -3.12 9.64 -2.15
CA PRO A 4 -3.58 9.67 -3.52
C PRO A 4 -3.39 8.31 -4.20
N GLU A 5 -4.29 7.96 -5.11
CA GLU A 5 -4.26 6.68 -5.84
C GLU A 5 -2.94 6.46 -6.57
N GLN A 6 -2.34 7.53 -7.05
CA GLN A 6 -1.05 7.54 -7.74
C GLN A 6 0.10 6.99 -6.87
N THR A 7 0.04 7.18 -5.55
CA THR A 7 1.04 6.63 -4.62
C THR A 7 1.03 5.10 -4.63
N PHE A 8 -0.14 4.48 -4.69
CA PHE A 8 -0.25 3.03 -4.77
C PHE A 8 0.33 2.47 -6.07
N TYR A 9 0.13 3.16 -7.18
CA TYR A 9 0.76 2.80 -8.45
C TYR A 9 2.29 2.94 -8.40
N GLN A 10 2.81 4.01 -7.81
CA GLN A 10 4.26 4.20 -7.63
C GLN A 10 4.87 3.10 -6.75
N TRP A 11 4.21 2.74 -5.66
CA TRP A 11 4.64 1.64 -4.79
C TRP A 11 4.73 0.31 -5.52
N ARG A 12 3.70 0.01 -6.33
CA ARG A 12 3.71 -1.21 -7.16
C ARG A 12 4.82 -1.18 -8.20
N ALA A 13 5.05 -0.04 -8.86
CA ALA A 13 6.11 0.11 -9.85
C ALA A 13 7.52 -0.01 -9.24
N LYS A 14 7.70 0.52 -8.03
CA LYS A 14 8.97 0.48 -7.30
C LYS A 14 9.14 -0.77 -6.42
N HIS A 15 8.15 -1.66 -6.39
CA HIS A 15 8.12 -2.85 -5.53
C HIS A 15 8.32 -2.51 -4.04
N VAL A 16 7.90 -1.31 -3.62
CA VAL A 16 8.01 -0.82 -2.24
C VAL A 16 6.63 -0.41 -1.76
N GLY A 17 6.03 -1.18 -0.86
CA GLY A 17 4.72 -0.84 -0.31
C GLY A 17 4.05 -2.00 0.43
N PRO A 18 2.87 -1.74 1.00
CA PRO A 18 2.07 -2.76 1.67
C PRO A 18 1.56 -3.79 0.66
N ARG A 19 1.27 -4.99 1.16
CA ARG A 19 0.72 -6.06 0.34
C ARG A 19 -0.62 -5.62 -0.24
N ALA A 20 -0.74 -5.77 -1.55
CA ALA A 20 -1.90 -5.33 -2.30
C ALA A 20 -2.53 -6.50 -3.05
N TYR A 21 -3.86 -6.54 -3.04
CA TYR A 21 -4.67 -7.56 -3.69
C TYR A 21 -5.23 -6.99 -5.00
N ARG A 22 -5.16 -7.79 -6.06
CA ARG A 22 -5.74 -7.43 -7.35
C ARG A 22 -7.21 -7.88 -7.37
N ILE A 23 -8.13 -6.93 -7.46
CA ILE A 23 -9.56 -7.19 -7.59
C ILE A 23 -10.02 -6.54 -8.88
N GLY A 24 -10.11 -7.33 -9.94
CA GLY A 24 -10.36 -6.83 -11.30
C GLY A 24 -9.26 -5.85 -11.75
N ARG A 25 -9.68 -4.66 -12.20
CA ARG A 25 -8.76 -3.58 -12.61
C ARG A 25 -8.17 -2.80 -11.42
N HIS A 26 -8.72 -2.98 -10.22
CA HIS A 26 -8.34 -2.17 -9.06
C HIS A 26 -7.37 -2.92 -8.15
N LEU A 27 -6.38 -2.16 -7.67
CA LEU A 27 -5.50 -2.60 -6.61
C LEU A 27 -6.15 -2.21 -5.28
N ARG A 28 -6.38 -3.17 -4.38
CA ARG A 28 -6.92 -2.91 -3.05
C ARG A 28 -5.91 -3.33 -1.99
N ILE A 29 -5.74 -2.48 -1.00
CA ILE A 29 -4.90 -2.77 0.17
C ILE A 29 -5.82 -2.77 1.38
N SER A 30 -5.78 -3.86 2.13
CA SER A 30 -6.52 -3.96 3.39
C SER A 30 -5.93 -3.01 4.41
N ARG A 31 -6.79 -2.40 5.23
CA ARG A 31 -6.37 -1.44 6.27
C ARG A 31 -5.36 -2.06 7.23
N SER A 32 -5.52 -3.34 7.58
CA SER A 32 -4.59 -4.07 8.46
C SER A 32 -3.20 -4.22 7.84
N GLU A 33 -3.12 -4.61 6.56
CA GLU A 33 -1.84 -4.70 5.83
C GLU A 33 -1.15 -3.33 5.72
N PHE A 34 -1.93 -2.28 5.47
CA PHE A 34 -1.43 -0.92 5.43
C PHE A 34 -0.84 -0.49 6.77
N ASN A 35 -1.56 -0.72 7.87
CA ASN A 35 -1.11 -0.39 9.22
C ASN A 35 0.13 -1.22 9.62
N SER A 36 0.15 -2.51 9.31
CA SER A 36 1.30 -3.39 9.60
C SER A 36 2.56 -2.92 8.88
N TRP A 37 2.44 -2.57 7.60
CA TRP A 37 3.54 -2.00 6.83
C TRP A 37 4.01 -0.65 7.38
N LEU A 38 3.07 0.21 7.79
CA LEU A 38 3.40 1.50 8.40
C LEU A 38 4.13 1.32 9.73
N SER A 39 3.67 0.39 10.56
CA SER A 39 4.30 0.03 11.84
C SER A 39 5.72 -0.48 11.63
N SER A 40 5.93 -1.33 10.62
CA SER A 40 7.26 -1.84 10.25
C SER A 40 8.22 -0.75 9.76
N ARG A 41 7.72 0.42 9.30
CA ARG A 41 8.54 1.55 8.84
C ARG A 41 8.70 2.68 9.86
N LEU A 42 7.79 2.78 10.83
CA LEU A 42 7.86 3.79 11.90
C LEU A 42 8.80 3.36 13.03
N GLU A 43 9.20 2.09 13.08
CA GLU A 43 10.22 1.57 14.00
C GLU A 43 11.65 1.82 13.47
N THR A 44 11.98 3.10 13.23
CA THR A 44 13.33 3.59 12.94
C THR A 44 13.65 4.80 13.78
#